data_AF-A0ABD0QC46-F1
#
_entry.id   AF-A0ABD0QC46-F1
#
_cell.length_a   1.000
_cell.length_b   1.000
_cell.length_c   1.000
_cell.angle_alpha   90.00
_cell.angle_beta   90.00
_cell.angle_gamma   90.00
#
_symmetry.space_group_name_H-M   'P 1'
#
loop_
_entity.id
_entity.type
_entity.pdbx_description
1 polymer ?
#
loop_
_entity_poly.entity_id
_entity_poly.type
_entity_poly.pdbx_seq_one_letter_code
_entity_poly.pdbx_strand_id
1 'polypeptide(L)'
;MSGLYRTISQITDELSTDECKRVSYLCGALDIDKMDYVFLMELILKIKRYDLLREVLSTNKSTVEGLLKNGHSVSEYRALMADVSEDMDTEDLKSLAFLLRGTLPKHKLENVQ
;
A
#
# COMPACT_ATOMS: atom_id res chain seq x y z
N MET A 1 -3.87 23.34 11.45
CA MET A 1 -3.90 21.88 11.24
C MET A 1 -4.65 21.63 9.94
N SER A 2 -3.95 21.17 8.91
CA SER A 2 -4.43 21.09 7.52
C SER A 2 -5.59 20.10 7.37
N GLY A 3 -6.52 20.36 6.44
CA GLY A 3 -7.63 19.44 6.12
C GLY A 3 -7.15 18.03 5.75
N LEU A 4 -5.98 17.94 5.09
CA LEU A 4 -5.37 16.68 4.70
C LEU A 4 -5.04 15.78 5.90
N TYR A 5 -4.51 16.35 7.00
CA TYR A 5 -4.19 15.55 8.19
C TYR A 5 -5.44 14.91 8.79
N ARG A 6 -6.55 15.66 8.84
CA ARG A 6 -7.85 15.12 9.31
C ARG A 6 -8.32 13.97 8.42
N THR A 7 -8.22 14.12 7.10
CA THR A 7 -8.58 13.07 6.14
C THR A 7 -7.72 11.82 6.33
N ILE A 8 -6.40 11.99 6.52
CA ILE A 8 -5.48 10.89 6.79
C ILE A 8 -5.86 10.16 8.08
N SER A 9 -6.14 10.89 9.16
CA SER A 9 -6.57 10.29 10.43
C SER A 9 -7.85 9.48 10.24
N GLN A 10 -8.88 10.06 9.59
CA GLN A 10 -10.15 9.36 9.34
C GLN A 10 -9.96 8.08 8.51
N ILE A 11 -9.14 8.13 7.46
CA ILE A 11 -8.82 6.93 6.67
C ILE A 11 -8.12 5.89 7.55
N THR A 12 -7.14 6.31 8.34
CA THR A 12 -6.33 5.41 9.18
C THR A 12 -7.20 4.68 10.20
N ASP A 13 -8.22 5.34 10.75
CA ASP A 13 -9.18 4.74 11.69
C ASP A 13 -10.04 3.64 11.05
N GLU A 14 -10.24 3.68 9.72
CA GLU A 14 -11.02 2.71 8.94
C GLU A 14 -10.17 1.58 8.32
N LEU A 15 -8.84 1.65 8.45
CA LEU A 15 -7.93 0.63 7.96
C LEU A 15 -7.60 -0.40 9.04
N SER A 16 -7.63 -1.68 8.66
CA SER A 16 -7.07 -2.75 9.46
C SER A 16 -5.55 -2.61 9.61
N THR A 17 -4.97 -3.40 10.52
CA THR A 17 -3.51 -3.42 10.73
C THR A 17 -2.76 -3.85 9.46
N ASP A 18 -3.30 -4.81 8.70
CA ASP A 18 -2.63 -5.31 7.49
C ASP A 18 -2.75 -4.33 6.32
N GLU A 19 -3.89 -3.64 6.19
CA GLU A 19 -4.02 -2.53 5.25
C GLU A 19 -3.07 -1.38 5.59
N CYS A 20 -2.92 -1.03 6.88
CA CYS A 20 -1.95 -0.04 7.33
C CYS A 20 -0.51 -0.43 6.97
N LYS A 21 -0.13 -1.70 7.15
CA LYS A 21 1.19 -2.21 6.72
C LYS A 21 1.37 -2.09 5.22
N ARG A 22 0.33 -2.42 4.43
CA ARG A 22 0.35 -2.30 2.97
C ARG A 22 0.51 -0.85 2.54
N VAL A 23 -0.24 0.08 3.11
CA VAL A 23 -0.10 1.52 2.85
C VAL A 23 1.32 1.98 3.18
N SER A 24 1.85 1.61 4.35
CA SER A 24 3.23 1.95 4.75
C SER A 24 4.28 1.44 3.75
N TYR A 25 4.12 0.20 3.29
CA TYR A 25 4.98 -0.37 2.25
C TYR A 25 4.89 0.38 0.92
N LEU A 26 3.67 0.77 0.49
CA LEU A 26 3.45 1.51 -0.76
C LEU A 26 4.00 2.95 -0.70
N CYS A 27 3.87 3.62 0.45
CA CYS A 27 4.46 4.93 0.70
C CYS A 27 5.98 4.92 0.58
N GLY A 28 6.63 3.83 1.00
CA GLY A 28 8.07 3.73 0.98
C GLY A 28 8.77 4.81 1.79
N ALA A 29 9.84 5.39 1.24
CA ALA A 29 10.62 6.44 1.89
C ALA A 29 10.14 7.86 1.53
N LEU A 30 8.87 8.01 1.13
CA LEU A 30 8.35 9.33 0.81
C LEU A 30 8.25 10.18 2.08
N ASP A 31 8.79 11.40 2.00
CA ASP A 31 8.62 12.41 3.04
C ASP A 31 7.14 12.75 3.18
N ILE A 32 6.66 12.83 4.43
CA ILE A 32 5.28 13.24 4.75
C ILE A 32 4.95 14.61 4.12
N ASP A 33 5.97 15.46 3.93
CA ASP A 33 5.84 16.78 3.31
C ASP A 33 5.47 16.73 1.81
N LYS A 34 5.62 15.57 1.15
CA LYS A 34 5.19 15.34 -0.23
C LYS A 34 3.81 14.69 -0.32
N MET A 35 3.15 14.43 0.81
CA MET A 35 1.83 13.83 0.83
C MET A 35 0.79 14.88 0.41
N ASP A 36 0.07 14.60 -0.67
CA ASP A 36 -1.07 15.38 -1.13
C ASP A 36 -2.30 14.48 -1.35
N TYR A 37 -3.43 15.09 -1.73
CA TYR A 37 -4.68 14.35 -1.96
C TYR A 37 -4.60 13.38 -3.14
N VAL A 38 -3.82 13.69 -4.18
CA VAL A 38 -3.72 12.82 -5.37
C VAL A 38 -2.95 11.56 -5.00
N PHE A 39 -1.85 11.71 -4.26
CA PHE A 39 -1.09 10.59 -3.73
C PHE A 39 -1.91 9.74 -2.75
N LEU A 40 -2.65 10.39 -1.85
CA LEU A 40 -3.57 9.68 -0.95
C LEU A 40 -4.64 8.89 -1.71
N MET A 41 -5.26 9.49 -2.73
CA MET A 41 -6.21 8.79 -3.60
C MET A 41 -5.57 7.60 -4.31
N GLU A 42 -4.34 7.75 -4.79
CA GLU A 42 -3.59 6.65 -5.41
C GLU A 42 -3.32 5.51 -4.42
N LEU A 43 -2.89 5.80 -3.20
CA LEU A 43 -2.69 4.77 -2.17
C LEU A 43 -3.97 3.98 -1.90
N ILE A 44 -5.10 4.68 -1.70
CA ILE A 44 -6.40 4.05 -1.43
C ILE A 44 -6.88 3.23 -2.64
N LEU A 45 -6.62 3.71 -3.86
CA LEU A 45 -6.88 2.95 -5.08
C LEU A 45 -6.07 1.64 -5.11
N LYS A 46 -4.77 1.69 -4.77
CA LYS A 46 -3.86 0.54 -4.81
C LYS A 46 -4.16 -0.52 -3.75
N ILE A 47 -4.65 -0.12 -2.57
CA ILE A 47 -5.14 -1.09 -1.56
C ILE A 47 -6.59 -1.54 -1.79
N LYS A 48 -7.22 -1.11 -2.90
CA LYS A 48 -8.56 -1.53 -3.34
C LYS A 48 -9.71 -1.15 -2.38
N ARG A 49 -9.49 -0.19 -1.47
CA ARG A 49 -10.53 0.36 -0.56
C ARG A 49 -11.38 1.44 -1.23
N TYR A 50 -12.17 1.01 -2.22
CA TYR A 50 -13.01 1.90 -3.03
C TYR A 50 -14.17 2.53 -2.25
N ASP A 51 -14.55 1.95 -1.13
CA ASP A 51 -15.43 2.54 -0.12
C ASP A 51 -14.87 3.86 0.42
N LEU A 52 -13.59 3.88 0.83
CA LEU A 52 -12.93 5.08 1.35
C LEU A 52 -12.75 6.17 0.28
N LEU A 53 -12.57 5.78 -0.99
CA LEU A 53 -12.60 6.73 -2.10
C LEU A 53 -13.94 7.48 -2.14
N ARG A 54 -15.06 6.77 -1.96
CA ARG A 54 -16.41 7.34 -2.05
C ARG A 54 -16.78 8.12 -0.79
N GLU A 55 -16.57 7.51 0.37
CA GLU A 55 -17.11 7.97 1.65
C GLU A 55 -16.26 9.07 2.27
N VAL A 56 -14.94 9.01 2.11
CA VAL A 56 -14.01 9.97 2.73
C VAL A 56 -13.47 10.97 1.72
N LEU A 57 -13.04 10.51 0.54
CA LEU A 57 -12.42 11.36 -0.49
C LEU A 57 -13.42 11.90 -1.53
N SER A 58 -14.71 11.57 -1.41
CA SER A 58 -15.78 12.05 -2.30
C SER A 58 -15.47 11.84 -3.79
N THR A 59 -14.81 10.73 -4.13
CA THR A 59 -14.40 10.36 -5.50
C THR A 59 -14.71 8.90 -5.78
N ASN A 60 -14.34 8.40 -6.96
CA ASN A 60 -14.52 6.99 -7.32
C ASN A 60 -13.30 6.46 -8.07
N LYS A 61 -13.25 5.13 -8.24
CA LYS A 61 -12.17 4.42 -8.93
C LYS A 61 -11.84 5.02 -10.30
N SER A 62 -12.85 5.20 -11.15
CA SER A 62 -12.65 5.71 -12.52
C SER A 62 -12.11 7.12 -12.55
N THR A 63 -12.56 7.98 -11.63
CA THR A 63 -12.04 9.36 -11.51
C THR A 63 -10.56 9.34 -11.13
N VAL A 64 -10.19 8.54 -10.13
CA VAL A 64 -8.78 8.44 -9.68
C VAL A 64 -7.91 7.83 -10.77
N GLU A 65 -8.33 6.75 -11.43
CA GLU A 65 -7.61 6.18 -12.58
C GLU A 65 -7.44 7.20 -13.72
N GLY A 66 -8.45 8.06 -13.94
CA GLY A 66 -8.38 9.17 -14.88
C GLY A 66 -7.33 10.23 -14.51
N LEU A 67 -7.22 10.57 -13.22
CA LEU A 67 -6.23 11.52 -12.70
C LEU A 67 -4.80 10.98 -12.85
N LEU A 68 -4.61 9.67 -12.70
CA LEU A 68 -3.30 9.02 -12.74
C LEU A 68 -2.79 8.70 -14.15
N LYS A 69 -3.55 9.02 -15.22
CA LYS A 69 -3.14 8.77 -16.61
C LYS A 69 -1.80 9.39 -16.98
N ASN A 70 -1.44 10.50 -16.35
CA ASN A 70 -0.24 11.28 -16.67
C ASN A 70 0.95 10.93 -15.75
N GLY A 71 0.79 10.00 -14.82
CA GLY A 71 1.86 9.60 -13.91
C GLY A 71 1.36 9.01 -12.60
N HIS A 72 2.17 8.10 -12.07
CA HIS A 72 1.98 7.43 -10.78
C HIS A 72 3.05 7.91 -9.81
N SER A 73 2.65 8.27 -8.60
CA SER A 73 3.57 8.60 -7.51
C SER A 73 3.95 7.34 -6.73
N VAL A 74 3.04 6.37 -6.64
CA VAL A 74 3.35 5.03 -6.10
C VAL A 74 4.17 4.23 -7.11
N SER A 75 5.28 3.66 -6.66
CA SER A 75 6.12 2.79 -7.49
C SER A 75 5.33 1.57 -7.99
N GLU A 76 5.31 1.35 -9.31
CA GLU A 76 4.67 0.18 -9.92
C GLU A 76 5.26 -1.14 -9.40
N TYR A 77 6.57 -1.18 -9.16
CA TYR A 77 7.22 -2.34 -8.56
C TYR A 77 6.69 -2.62 -7.15
N ARG A 78 6.53 -1.60 -6.31
CA ARG A 78 5.95 -1.77 -4.97
C ARG A 78 4.48 -2.19 -5.05
N ALA A 79 3.70 -1.62 -5.97
CA ALA A 79 2.32 -2.05 -6.18
C ALA A 79 2.25 -3.54 -6.54
N LEU A 80 3.08 -3.99 -7.49
CA LEU A 80 3.18 -5.39 -7.88
C LEU A 80 3.57 -6.29 -6.71
N MET A 81 4.61 -5.91 -5.94
CA MET A 81 5.05 -6.72 -4.80
C MET A 81 4.00 -6.78 -3.68
N ALA A 82 3.21 -5.72 -3.48
CA ALA A 82 2.11 -5.71 -2.55
C ALA A 82 0.98 -6.65 -2.99
N ASP A 83 0.64 -6.65 -4.28
CA ASP A 83 -0.35 -7.57 -4.85
C ASP A 83 0.14 -9.03 -4.74
N VAL A 84 1.39 -9.32 -5.10
CA VAL A 84 1.98 -10.66 -4.92
C VAL A 84 1.94 -11.10 -3.47
N SER A 85 2.26 -10.20 -2.52
CA SER A 85 2.23 -10.55 -1.09
C SER A 85 0.82 -10.79 -0.54
N GLU A 86 -0.21 -10.20 -1.14
CA GLU A 86 -1.61 -10.40 -0.75
C GLU A 86 -2.12 -11.79 -1.12
N ASP A 87 -1.64 -12.33 -2.25
CA ASP A 87 -2.00 -13.66 -2.75
C ASP A 87 -1.13 -14.79 -2.18
N MET A 88 -0.07 -14.48 -1.43
CA MET A 88 0.80 -15.46 -0.80
C MET A 88 0.32 -15.84 0.59
N ASP A 89 0.10 -17.12 0.82
CA ASP A 89 -0.14 -17.63 2.16
C ASP A 89 1.16 -17.99 2.91
N THR A 90 1.01 -18.51 4.14
CA THR A 90 2.14 -18.90 4.98
C THR A 90 2.95 -20.06 4.39
N GLU A 91 2.32 -20.98 3.65
CA GLU A 91 3.00 -22.11 3.00
C GLU A 91 3.79 -21.64 1.77
N ASP A 92 3.22 -20.73 0.97
CA ASP A 92 3.91 -20.06 -0.12
C ASP A 92 5.14 -19.30 0.38
N LEU A 93 5.00 -18.56 1.49
CA LEU A 93 6.10 -17.82 2.08
C LEU A 93 7.21 -18.73 2.60
N LYS A 94 6.87 -19.88 3.21
CA LYS A 94 7.84 -20.91 3.63
C LYS A 94 8.58 -21.50 2.43
N SER A 95 7.85 -21.79 1.35
CA SER A 95 8.41 -22.31 0.12
C SER A 95 9.37 -21.30 -0.52
N LEU A 96 9.00 -20.03 -0.57
CA LEU A 96 9.88 -18.95 -1.04
C LEU A 96 11.13 -18.81 -0.17
N ALA A 97 10.99 -18.85 1.16
CA ALA A 97 12.10 -18.79 2.10
C ALA A 97 13.07 -19.96 1.92
N PHE A 98 12.55 -21.17 1.67
CA PHE A 98 13.35 -22.35 1.36
C PHE A 98 14.17 -22.16 0.08
N LEU A 99 13.54 -21.69 -1.00
CA LEU A 99 14.22 -21.43 -2.29
C LEU A 99 15.32 -20.37 -2.15
N LEU A 100 15.11 -19.37 -1.30
CA LEU A 100 16.05 -18.26 -1.08
C LEU A 100 17.14 -18.54 -0.05
N ARG A 101 17.15 -19.73 0.59
CA ARG A 101 18.11 -20.06 1.67
C ARG A 101 19.58 -19.99 1.26
N GLY A 102 19.89 -20.20 -0.02
CA GLY A 102 21.24 -20.05 -0.58
C GLY A 102 21.60 -18.63 -1.02
N THR A 103 20.62 -17.73 -1.08
CA THR A 103 20.75 -16.36 -1.63
C THR A 103 20.66 -15.31 -0.54
N LEU A 104 19.77 -15.49 0.44
CA LEU A 104 19.52 -14.55 1.52
C LEU A 104 20.23 -14.95 2.82
N PRO A 105 20.71 -13.98 3.63
CA PRO A 105 21.23 -14.25 4.96
C PRO A 105 20.21 -14.91 5.88
N LYS A 106 20.66 -15.84 6.73
CA LYS A 106 19.79 -16.63 7.64
C LYS A 106 18.87 -15.76 8.51
N HIS A 107 19.38 -14.65 9.06
CA HIS A 107 18.59 -13.74 9.90
C HIS A 107 17.38 -13.09 9.20
N LYS A 108 17.36 -13.05 7.86
CA LYS A 108 16.20 -12.58 7.08
C LYS A 108 15.12 -13.66 6.90
N LEU A 109 15.47 -14.93 7.13
CA LEU A 109 14.61 -16.09 6.94
C LEU A 109 14.04 -16.63 8.26
N GLU A 110 14.60 -16.22 9.40
CA GLU A 110 14.25 -16.71 10.75
C GLU A 110 12.83 -16.35 11.20
N ASN A 111 12.21 -15.33 10.59
CA ASN A 111 10.89 -14.83 10.98
C ASN A 111 9.73 -15.45 10.16
N VAL A 112 10.00 -16.40 9.27
CA VAL A 112 8.97 -17.09 8.48
C VAL A 112 8.53 -18.34 9.24
N GLN A 113 7.55 -18.18 10.14
CA GLN A 113 6.98 -19.27 10.96
C GLN A 113 5.63 -19.77 10.44
#